data_AF-A0A0F4YFK3-F1
#
_entry.id   AF-A0A0F4YFK3-F1
#
_cell.length_a   1.000
_cell.length_b   1.000
_cell.length_c   1.000
_cell.angle_alpha   90.00
_cell.angle_beta   90.00
_cell.angle_gamma   90.00
#
_symmetry.space_group_name_H-M   'P 1'
#
loop_
_entity.id
_entity.type
_entity.pdbx_description
1 polymer ?
#
loop_
_entity_poly.entity_id
_entity_poly.type
_entity_poly.pdbx_seq_one_letter_code
_entity_poly.pdbx_strand_id
1 'polypeptide(L)'
;GFAASGLVPYKPEQVLDQLHIQLKTPTPPGTSYSNQSSSWTAETPKNARELEKQSELIKRLWRQHTRSPPSPISQAVDQVVKGCQIAMNNAVLLEHEIKQLRVANQRQKRKQETARSYIATGGILTAEEGQQLAQQAAELQAEVADQADMQPRRRAPPRCSNCNIQGHTRLQFRGGVVR
;
A
#
# COMPACT_ATOMS: atom_id res chain seq x y z
N GLY A 1 -52.78 -29.93 -18.39
CA GLY A 1 -54.00 -29.12 -18.22
C GLY A 1 -55.21 -30.00 -18.46
N PHE A 2 -56.40 -29.62 -17.98
CA PHE A 2 -57.62 -30.46 -17.96
C PHE A 2 -57.90 -31.24 -19.26
N ALA A 3 -57.75 -30.60 -20.43
CA ALA A 3 -57.92 -31.23 -21.73
C ALA A 3 -56.90 -32.36 -22.04
N ALA A 4 -55.65 -32.23 -21.59
CA ALA A 4 -54.63 -33.27 -21.76
C ALA A 4 -54.87 -34.49 -20.84
N SER A 5 -55.64 -34.30 -19.76
CA SER A 5 -56.02 -35.35 -18.81
C SER A 5 -57.36 -36.02 -19.15
N GLY A 6 -58.06 -35.55 -20.20
CA GLY A 6 -59.42 -35.98 -20.53
C GLY A 6 -60.49 -35.57 -19.49
N LEU A 7 -60.16 -34.65 -18.58
CA LEU A 7 -61.07 -34.20 -17.53
C LEU A 7 -61.83 -32.96 -18.00
N VAL A 8 -63.16 -33.02 -17.95
CA VAL A 8 -64.05 -31.88 -18.25
C VAL A 8 -64.69 -31.41 -16.95
N PRO A 9 -64.34 -30.22 -16.43
CA PRO A 9 -64.95 -29.68 -15.23
C PRO A 9 -66.46 -29.48 -15.42
N TYR A 10 -67.25 -29.92 -14.43
CA TYR A 10 -68.71 -29.79 -14.46
C TYR A 10 -69.19 -28.32 -14.53
N LYS A 11 -68.38 -27.38 -14.04
CA LYS A 11 -68.61 -25.92 -14.13
C LYS A 11 -67.31 -25.22 -14.53
N PRO A 12 -67.09 -24.95 -15.83
CA PRO A 12 -65.84 -24.35 -16.30
C PRO A 12 -65.63 -22.94 -15.74
N GLU A 13 -66.71 -22.16 -15.58
CA GLU A 13 -66.65 -20.78 -15.09
C GLU A 13 -66.05 -20.68 -13.68
N GLN A 14 -66.37 -21.61 -12.78
CA GLN A 14 -65.81 -21.62 -11.41
C GLN A 14 -64.31 -21.90 -11.39
N VAL A 15 -63.84 -22.70 -12.34
CA VAL A 15 -62.41 -22.98 -12.50
C VAL A 15 -61.70 -21.73 -13.03
N LEU A 16 -62.32 -21.02 -13.97
CA LEU A 16 -61.79 -19.76 -14.50
C LEU A 16 -61.73 -18.68 -13.40
N ASP A 17 -62.75 -18.55 -12.56
CA ASP A 17 -62.76 -17.61 -11.43
C ASP A 17 -61.64 -17.88 -10.42
N GLN A 18 -61.33 -19.16 -10.15
CA GLN A 18 -60.21 -19.54 -9.28
C GLN A 18 -58.84 -19.34 -9.94
N LEU A 19 -58.75 -19.36 -11.27
CA LEU A 19 -57.52 -19.10 -12.01
C LEU A 19 -57.25 -17.60 -12.18
N HIS A 20 -58.27 -16.74 -12.06
CA HIS A 20 -58.11 -15.28 -11.99
C HIS A 20 -57.58 -14.83 -10.62
N ILE A 21 -56.51 -15.47 -10.16
CA ILE A 21 -55.69 -14.96 -9.07
C ILE A 21 -54.98 -13.73 -9.66
N GLN A 22 -55.37 -12.53 -9.24
CA GLN A 22 -54.52 -11.36 -9.44
C GLN A 22 -53.20 -11.65 -8.74
N LEU A 23 -52.18 -12.06 -9.50
CA LEU A 23 -50.80 -12.12 -9.05
C LEU A 23 -50.36 -10.70 -8.75
N LYS A 24 -50.73 -10.19 -7.58
CA LYS A 24 -50.04 -9.06 -6.97
C LYS A 24 -48.68 -9.60 -6.58
N THR A 25 -47.70 -9.43 -7.46
CA THR A 25 -46.32 -9.34 -7.01
C THR A 25 -46.31 -8.29 -5.92
N PRO A 26 -45.97 -8.63 -4.66
CA PRO A 26 -45.75 -7.58 -3.67
C PRO A 26 -44.73 -6.65 -4.28
N THR A 27 -45.08 -5.37 -4.39
CA THR A 27 -44.13 -4.33 -4.81
C THR A 27 -42.88 -4.56 -3.98
N PRO A 28 -41.70 -4.78 -4.60
CA PRO A 28 -40.48 -4.95 -3.84
C PRO A 28 -40.39 -3.77 -2.87
N PRO A 29 -40.06 -4.00 -1.59
CA PRO A 29 -40.00 -2.91 -0.63
C PRO A 29 -39.20 -1.78 -1.25
N GLY A 30 -39.85 -0.62 -1.39
CA GLY A 30 -39.21 0.57 -1.94
C GLY A 30 -37.88 0.71 -1.25
N THR A 31 -36.82 0.76 -2.04
CA THR A 31 -35.43 0.71 -1.59
C THR A 31 -35.11 1.95 -0.77
N SER A 32 -35.63 2.01 0.45
CA SER A 32 -35.25 2.94 1.51
C SER A 32 -34.07 2.33 2.26
N TYR A 33 -33.10 1.82 1.50
CA TYR A 33 -31.77 1.69 2.05
C TYR A 33 -31.22 3.11 1.96
N SER A 34 -31.17 3.78 3.11
CA SER A 34 -30.22 4.88 3.30
C SER A 34 -28.88 4.49 2.69
N ASN A 35 -28.11 5.47 2.25
CA ASN A 35 -26.75 5.41 1.69
C ASN A 35 -25.72 4.64 2.55
N GLN A 36 -26.00 3.38 2.85
CA GLN A 36 -25.22 2.38 3.55
C GLN A 36 -25.19 1.10 2.70
N SER A 37 -25.35 1.25 1.38
CA SER A 37 -24.57 0.41 0.46
C SER A 37 -23.13 0.63 0.85
N SER A 38 -22.63 -0.22 1.73
CA SER A 38 -21.22 -0.33 2.05
C SER A 38 -20.53 -0.70 0.74
N SER A 39 -20.16 0.32 -0.04
CA SER A 39 -18.97 0.45 -0.89
C SER A 39 -18.31 -0.88 -1.28
N TRP A 40 -19.06 -1.85 -1.80
CA TRP A 40 -18.51 -3.12 -2.21
C TRP A 40 -18.07 -2.94 -3.65
N THR A 41 -16.87 -2.39 -3.83
CA THR A 41 -16.12 -2.59 -5.05
C THR A 41 -15.27 -3.85 -4.85
N ALA A 42 -15.35 -4.77 -5.82
CA ALA A 42 -14.50 -5.96 -5.90
C ALA A 42 -13.05 -5.55 -6.27
N GLU A 43 -12.48 -4.62 -5.50
CA GLU A 43 -11.11 -4.17 -5.64
C GLU A 43 -10.17 -5.17 -4.96
N THR A 44 -9.04 -5.40 -5.62
CA THR A 44 -7.95 -6.23 -5.09
C THR A 44 -7.43 -5.63 -3.78
N PRO A 45 -7.40 -6.39 -2.68
CA PRO A 45 -6.92 -5.90 -1.39
C PRO A 45 -5.43 -5.55 -1.49
N LYS A 46 -5.06 -4.35 -1.01
CA LYS A 46 -3.69 -3.83 -1.11
C LYS A 46 -2.82 -4.24 0.07
N ASN A 47 -3.43 -4.66 1.17
CA ASN A 47 -2.74 -5.08 2.37
C ASN A 47 -3.50 -6.21 3.08
N ALA A 48 -2.78 -6.87 3.99
CA ALA A 48 -3.27 -7.96 4.83
C ALA A 48 -4.58 -7.63 5.55
N ARG A 49 -4.70 -6.41 6.07
CA ARG A 49 -5.85 -5.96 6.85
C ARG A 49 -7.10 -5.78 5.99
N GLU A 50 -6.94 -5.26 4.78
CA GLU A 50 -8.02 -5.17 3.79
C GLU A 50 -8.48 -6.56 3.35
N LEU A 51 -7.54 -7.47 3.10
CA LEU A 51 -7.83 -8.86 2.77
C LEU A 51 -8.64 -9.53 3.88
N GLU A 52 -8.26 -9.35 5.14
CA GLU A 52 -8.97 -9.90 6.29
C GLU A 52 -10.40 -9.37 6.36
N LYS A 53 -10.59 -8.04 6.30
CA LYS A 53 -11.92 -7.41 6.28
C LYS A 53 -12.79 -7.93 5.15
N GLN A 54 -12.24 -8.01 3.93
CA GLN A 54 -12.98 -8.55 2.78
C GLN A 54 -13.34 -10.02 2.99
N SER A 55 -12.44 -10.82 3.54
CA SER A 55 -12.71 -12.24 3.83
C SER A 55 -13.83 -12.43 4.85
N GLU A 56 -13.87 -11.60 5.90
CA GLU A 56 -14.93 -11.62 6.91
C GLU A 56 -16.28 -11.24 6.32
N LEU A 57 -16.31 -10.23 5.45
CA LEU A 57 -17.52 -9.82 4.74
C LEU A 57 -18.04 -10.94 3.84
N ILE A 58 -17.18 -11.58 3.03
CA ILE A 58 -17.57 -12.70 2.17
C ILE A 58 -18.14 -13.86 3.01
N LYS A 59 -17.46 -14.22 4.11
CA LYS A 59 -17.93 -15.25 5.05
C LYS A 59 -19.27 -14.90 5.70
N ARG A 60 -19.50 -13.63 6.02
CA ARG A 60 -20.77 -13.15 6.60
C ARG A 60 -21.90 -13.30 5.57
N LEU A 61 -21.67 -12.89 4.33
CA LEU A 61 -22.65 -13.00 3.25
C LEU A 61 -23.01 -14.46 2.95
N TRP A 62 -22.02 -15.36 2.89
CA TRP A 62 -22.28 -16.79 2.71
C TRP A 62 -23.08 -17.41 3.85
N ARG A 63 -22.76 -17.08 5.10
CA ARG A 63 -23.53 -17.56 6.26
C ARG A 63 -25.00 -17.11 6.18
N GLN A 64 -25.25 -15.88 5.73
CA GLN A 64 -26.60 -15.34 5.59
C GLN A 64 -27.38 -15.97 4.44
N HIS A 65 -26.74 -16.19 3.28
CA HIS A 65 -27.42 -16.64 2.07
C HIS A 65 -27.60 -18.16 2.01
N THR A 66 -26.61 -18.93 2.45
CA THR A 66 -26.58 -20.37 2.14
C THR A 66 -27.20 -21.23 3.25
N ARG A 67 -27.36 -20.72 4.50
CA ARG A 67 -27.77 -21.47 5.71
C ARG A 67 -27.13 -22.88 5.82
N SER A 68 -25.98 -23.07 5.19
CA SER A 68 -25.41 -24.38 4.91
C SER A 68 -24.25 -24.66 5.86
N PRO A 69 -24.04 -25.93 6.22
CA PRO A 69 -22.87 -26.34 7.01
C PRO A 69 -21.56 -26.03 6.25
N PRO A 70 -20.40 -26.05 6.95
CA PRO A 70 -19.10 -25.89 6.31
C PRO A 70 -18.98 -26.84 5.12
N SER A 71 -18.66 -26.27 3.96
CA SER A 71 -18.52 -26.99 2.69
C SER A 71 -17.05 -27.05 2.26
N PRO A 72 -16.65 -28.01 1.41
CA PRO A 72 -15.29 -28.05 0.85
C PRO A 72 -14.86 -26.73 0.18
N ILE A 73 -15.81 -26.01 -0.42
CA ILE A 73 -15.58 -24.69 -1.03
C ILE A 73 -15.21 -23.64 0.03
N SER A 74 -15.91 -23.62 1.17
CA SER A 74 -15.60 -22.67 2.25
C SER A 74 -14.18 -22.87 2.80
N GLN A 75 -13.74 -24.12 2.91
CA GLN A 75 -12.38 -24.44 3.33
C GLN A 75 -11.34 -24.06 2.27
N ALA A 76 -11.62 -24.29 0.99
CA ALA A 76 -10.74 -23.86 -0.09
C ALA A 76 -10.54 -22.33 -0.09
N VAL A 77 -11.60 -21.58 0.19
CA VAL A 77 -11.53 -20.11 0.28
C VAL A 77 -10.67 -19.68 1.48
N ASP A 78 -10.81 -20.33 2.63
CA ASP A 78 -9.94 -20.08 3.78
C ASP A 78 -8.46 -20.32 3.46
N GLN A 79 -8.16 -21.39 2.72
CA GLN A 79 -6.81 -21.68 2.26
C GLN A 79 -6.28 -20.60 1.30
N VAL A 80 -7.11 -20.12 0.37
CA VAL A 80 -6.75 -19.02 -0.54
C VAL A 80 -6.47 -17.74 0.23
N VAL A 81 -7.35 -17.35 1.16
CA VAL A 81 -7.14 -16.17 2.02
C VAL A 81 -5.83 -16.29 2.80
N LYS A 82 -5.53 -17.47 3.35
CA LYS A 82 -4.27 -17.72 4.05
C LYS A 82 -3.06 -17.61 3.13
N GLY A 83 -3.15 -18.14 1.91
CA GLY A 83 -2.10 -18.04 0.90
C GLY A 83 -1.81 -16.59 0.52
N CYS A 84 -2.85 -15.78 0.28
CA CYS A 84 -2.72 -14.36 0.01
C CYS A 84 -2.07 -13.61 1.19
N GLN A 85 -2.47 -13.94 2.42
CA GLN A 85 -1.90 -13.35 3.63
C GLN A 85 -0.40 -13.64 3.76
N ILE A 86 0.03 -14.88 3.47
CA ILE A 86 1.45 -15.26 3.45
C ILE A 86 2.20 -14.49 2.37
N ALA A 87 1.66 -14.43 1.15
CA ALA A 87 2.28 -13.72 0.04
C ALA A 87 2.46 -12.22 0.33
N MET A 88 1.45 -11.56 0.90
CA MET A 88 1.53 -10.15 1.30
C MET A 88 2.61 -9.91 2.36
N ASN A 89 2.67 -10.77 3.38
CA ASN A 89 3.69 -10.65 4.43
C ASN A 89 5.10 -10.89 3.86
N ASN A 90 5.25 -11.88 2.99
CA ASN A 90 6.52 -12.16 2.33
C ASN A 90 6.95 -10.99 1.44
N ALA A 91 6.02 -10.35 0.72
CA ALA A 91 6.33 -9.17 -0.09
C ALA A 91 6.90 -8.03 0.77
N VAL A 92 6.34 -7.79 1.96
CA VAL A 92 6.86 -6.78 2.91
C VAL A 92 8.29 -7.12 3.36
N LEU A 93 8.56 -8.39 3.69
CA LEU A 93 9.90 -8.83 4.08
C LEU A 93 10.90 -8.70 2.94
N LEU A 94 10.51 -9.10 1.72
CA LEU A 94 11.33 -9.00 0.53
C LEU A 94 11.65 -7.53 0.18
N GLU A 95 10.67 -6.62 0.30
CA GLU A 95 10.93 -5.20 0.10
C GLU A 95 11.96 -4.65 1.08
N HIS A 96 11.92 -5.12 2.34
CA HIS A 96 12.90 -4.74 3.34
C HIS A 96 14.29 -5.26 2.99
N GLU A 97 14.40 -6.53 2.63
CA GLU A 97 15.66 -7.17 2.23
C GLU A 97 16.25 -6.52 0.98
N ILE A 98 15.43 -6.24 -0.05
CA ILE A 98 15.86 -5.53 -1.26
C ILE A 98 16.43 -4.15 -0.92
N LYS A 99 15.81 -3.41 0.01
CA LYS A 99 16.33 -2.10 0.46
C LYS A 99 17.69 -2.26 1.13
N GLN A 100 17.83 -3.22 2.04
CA GLN A 100 19.11 -3.49 2.72
C GLN A 100 20.20 -3.89 1.72
N LEU A 101 19.90 -4.80 0.80
CA LEU A 101 20.82 -5.24 -0.24
C LEU A 101 21.26 -4.09 -1.15
N ARG A 102 20.34 -3.19 -1.53
CA ARG A 102 20.70 -2.01 -2.32
C ARG A 102 21.68 -1.09 -1.59
N VAL A 103 21.48 -0.84 -0.30
CA VAL A 103 22.39 -0.04 0.52
C VAL A 103 23.75 -0.72 0.64
N ALA A 104 23.78 -2.01 0.95
CA ALA A 104 25.02 -2.78 1.07
C ALA A 104 25.81 -2.80 -0.26
N ASN A 105 25.12 -3.02 -1.37
CA ASN A 105 25.72 -3.04 -2.70
C ASN A 105 26.27 -1.66 -3.09
N GLN A 106 25.54 -0.58 -2.78
CA GLN A 106 26.05 0.77 -3.00
C GLN A 106 27.29 1.07 -2.15
N ARG A 107 27.33 0.63 -0.89
CA ARG A 107 28.52 0.75 -0.04
C ARG A 107 29.71 -0.01 -0.63
N GLN A 108 29.47 -1.22 -1.13
CA GLN A 108 30.50 -2.04 -1.75
C GLN A 108 31.03 -1.41 -3.04
N LYS A 109 30.15 -0.89 -3.91
CA LYS A 109 30.54 -0.15 -5.11
C LYS A 109 31.41 1.06 -4.79
N ARG A 110 31.01 1.89 -3.82
CA ARG A 110 31.82 3.03 -3.35
C ARG A 110 33.21 2.59 -2.88
N LYS A 111 33.30 1.49 -2.13
CA LYS A 111 34.58 0.92 -1.67
C LYS A 111 35.45 0.42 -2.83
N GLN A 112 34.87 -0.08 -3.92
CA GLN A 112 35.60 -0.51 -5.10
C GLN A 112 36.05 0.67 -5.97
N GLU A 113 35.19 1.69 -6.12
CA GLU A 113 35.49 2.93 -6.85
C GLU A 113 36.53 3.79 -6.15
N THR A 114 36.62 3.70 -4.81
CA THR A 114 37.69 4.36 -4.06
C THR A 114 39.00 3.68 -4.42
N ALA A 115 39.86 4.41 -5.14
CA ALA A 115 41.15 3.93 -5.58
C ALA A 115 41.96 3.39 -4.39
N ARG A 116 42.48 2.16 -4.53
CA ARG A 116 43.40 1.58 -3.55
C ARG A 116 44.74 2.31 -3.65
N SER A 117 45.08 3.14 -2.68
CA SER A 117 46.43 3.67 -2.54
C SER A 117 47.34 2.54 -2.05
N TYR A 118 48.24 2.08 -2.91
CA TYR A 118 49.19 1.03 -2.58
C TYR A 118 50.32 1.62 -1.72
N ILE A 119 50.43 1.19 -0.45
CA ILE A 119 51.55 1.52 0.43
C ILE A 119 52.68 0.54 0.09
N ALA A 120 53.40 0.76 -1.00
CA ALA A 120 54.57 -0.06 -1.27
C ALA A 120 55.72 0.76 -1.86
N THR A 121 56.56 1.25 -0.96
CA THR A 121 57.99 0.91 -1.05
C THR A 121 58.08 -0.60 -0.74
N GLY A 122 58.56 -1.42 -1.67
CA GLY A 122 58.52 -2.90 -1.59
C GLY A 122 59.40 -3.53 -0.49
N GLY A 123 59.17 -3.17 0.77
CA GLY A 123 59.85 -3.66 1.97
C GLY A 123 58.90 -3.90 3.15
N ILE A 124 59.43 -4.35 4.28
CA ILE A 124 58.66 -4.56 5.53
C ILE A 124 58.40 -3.19 6.14
N LEU A 125 57.14 -2.74 6.10
CA LEU A 125 56.72 -1.49 6.73
C LEU A 125 56.73 -1.65 8.25
N THR A 126 57.50 -0.81 8.95
CA THR A 126 57.49 -0.80 10.42
C THR A 126 56.24 -0.09 10.95
N ALA A 127 55.85 -0.39 12.20
CA ALA A 127 54.62 0.16 12.79
C ALA A 127 54.59 1.69 12.85
N GLU A 128 55.75 2.33 13.08
CA GLU A 128 55.89 3.79 13.13
C GLU A 128 55.75 4.42 11.74
N GLU A 129 56.39 3.85 10.72
CA GLU A 129 56.25 4.32 9.33
C GLU A 129 54.80 4.20 8.83
N GLY A 130 54.11 3.12 9.21
CA GLY A 130 52.68 2.95 8.93
C GLY A 130 51.80 4.02 9.59
N GLN A 131 52.11 4.41 10.84
CA GLN A 131 51.39 5.47 11.54
C GLN A 131 51.62 6.84 10.91
N GLN A 132 52.86 7.17 10.52
CA GLN A 132 53.17 8.44 9.87
C GLN A 132 52.44 8.59 8.53
N LEU A 133 52.39 7.54 7.71
CA LEU A 133 51.66 7.55 6.43
C LEU A 133 50.15 7.72 6.63
N ALA A 134 49.57 7.10 7.67
CA ALA A 134 48.16 7.27 8.00
C ALA A 134 47.83 8.70 8.46
N GLN A 135 48.73 9.33 9.23
CA GLN A 135 48.61 10.72 9.65
C GLN A 135 48.66 11.67 8.45
N GLN A 136 49.64 11.51 7.56
CA GLN A 136 49.73 12.33 6.33
C GLN A 136 48.51 12.16 5.43
N ALA A 137 47.99 10.94 5.28
CA ALA A 137 46.78 10.71 4.50
C ALA A 137 45.53 11.36 5.15
N ALA A 138 45.45 11.36 6.48
CA ALA A 138 44.36 12.02 7.21
C ALA A 138 44.44 13.55 7.10
N GLU A 139 45.65 14.13 7.16
CA GLU A 139 45.88 15.56 6.95
C GLU A 139 45.49 16.00 5.53
N LEU A 140 45.90 15.25 4.50
CA LEU A 140 45.52 15.52 3.11
C LEU A 140 43.99 15.42 2.89
N GLN A 141 43.31 14.47 3.55
CA GLN A 141 41.86 14.38 3.50
C GLN A 141 41.16 15.53 4.23
N ALA A 142 41.72 16.00 5.34
CA ALA A 142 41.22 17.15 6.07
C ALA A 142 41.36 18.44 5.25
N GLU A 143 42.49 18.63 4.54
CA GLU A 143 42.67 19.78 3.66
C GLU A 143 41.70 19.78 2.47
N VAL A 144 41.40 18.62 1.89
CA VAL A 144 40.38 18.50 0.83
C VAL A 144 38.97 18.80 1.36
N ALA A 145 38.67 18.41 2.61
CA ALA A 145 37.41 18.74 3.27
C ALA A 145 37.29 20.24 3.59
N ASP A 146 38.35 20.87 4.07
CA ASP A 146 38.40 22.32 4.32
C ASP A 146 38.30 23.13 3.02
N GLN A 147 38.94 22.68 1.93
CA GLN A 147 38.76 23.30 0.61
C GLN A 147 37.33 23.17 0.07
N ALA A 148 36.62 22.09 0.39
CA ALA A 148 35.21 21.93 0.05
C ALA A 148 34.29 22.83 0.91
N ASP A 149 34.69 23.17 2.14
CA ASP A 149 33.97 24.07 3.05
C ASP A 149 34.28 25.56 2.79
N MET A 150 35.44 25.86 2.18
CA MET A 150 35.84 27.20 1.73
C MET A 150 35.04 27.73 0.52
N GLN A 151 34.25 26.89 -0.16
CA GLN A 151 33.18 27.37 -1.03
C GLN A 151 31.89 27.52 -0.21
N PRO A 152 31.49 28.75 0.17
CA PRO A 152 30.20 28.94 0.80
C PRO A 152 29.14 28.52 -0.22
N ARG A 153 28.49 27.38 0.03
CA ARG A 153 27.23 27.04 -0.65
C ARG A 153 26.27 28.18 -0.37
N ARG A 154 26.15 29.12 -1.31
CA ARG A 154 25.19 30.22 -1.24
C ARG A 154 23.80 29.61 -1.21
N ARG A 155 23.26 29.33 -0.02
CA ARG A 155 21.85 28.97 0.13
C ARG A 155 21.05 30.12 -0.43
N ALA A 156 20.16 29.82 -1.37
CA ALA A 156 19.21 30.80 -1.87
C ALA A 156 18.48 31.43 -0.66
N PRO A 157 18.33 32.77 -0.62
CA PRO A 157 17.64 33.43 0.49
C PRO A 157 16.25 32.83 0.72
N PRO A 158 15.82 32.67 1.98
CA PRO A 158 14.52 32.09 2.29
C PRO A 158 13.40 32.91 1.66
N ARG A 159 12.47 32.24 0.99
CA ARG A 159 11.27 32.83 0.39
C ARG A 159 10.06 32.58 1.30
N CYS A 160 9.16 33.55 1.37
CA CYS A 160 7.90 33.36 2.07
C CYS A 160 7.06 32.28 1.38
N SER A 161 6.61 31.26 2.12
CA SER A 161 5.84 30.13 1.55
C SER A 161 4.50 30.54 0.93
N ASN A 162 3.94 31.68 1.31
CA ASN A 162 2.64 32.15 0.82
C ASN A 162 2.75 33.03 -0.44
N CYS A 163 3.75 33.92 -0.52
CA CYS A 163 3.88 34.86 -1.63
C CYS A 163 5.15 34.68 -2.47
N ASN A 164 6.04 33.74 -2.09
CA ASN A 164 7.26 33.35 -2.80
C ASN A 164 8.26 34.50 -3.08
N ILE A 165 8.12 35.63 -2.37
CA ILE A 165 9.00 36.80 -2.45
C ILE A 165 10.12 36.67 -1.39
N GLN A 166 11.30 37.18 -1.72
CA GLN A 166 12.44 37.28 -0.80
C GLN A 166 12.32 38.55 0.06
N GLY A 167 12.67 38.49 1.35
CA GLY A 167 12.71 39.67 2.24
C GLY A 167 11.77 39.63 3.45
N HIS A 168 10.91 38.61 3.57
CA HIS A 168 10.16 38.35 4.80
C HIS A 168 9.87 36.86 4.98
N THR A 169 9.66 36.46 6.23
CA THR A 169 9.19 35.12 6.57
C THR A 169 7.73 35.16 7.00
N ARG A 170 7.02 34.03 6.92
CA ARG A 170 5.58 33.90 7.25
C ARG A 170 5.20 34.49 8.62
N LEU A 171 6.14 34.51 9.57
CA LEU A 171 5.93 34.97 10.95
C LEU A 171 6.24 36.45 11.18
N GLN A 172 6.79 37.16 10.18
CA GLN A 172 7.21 38.56 10.31
C GLN A 172 6.20 39.58 9.76
N PHE A 173 4.98 39.16 9.41
CA PHE A 173 3.91 40.08 9.03
C PHE A 173 3.38 40.82 10.27
N ARG A 174 4.11 41.83 10.75
CA ARG A 174 3.52 42.88 11.60
C ARG A 174 2.75 43.82 10.67
N GLY A 175 1.45 43.56 10.56
CA GLY A 175 0.53 44.45 9.86
C GLY A 175 0.63 45.87 10.41
N GLY A 176 1.23 46.76 9.62
CA GLY A 176 1.11 48.19 9.80
C GLY A 176 -0.32 48.59 9.45
N VAL A 177 -1.05 49.05 10.46
CA VAL A 177 -2.26 49.84 10.26
C VAL A 177 -1.82 51.13 9.58
N VAL A 178 -2.29 51.37 8.35
CA VAL A 178 -2.18 52.68 7.70
C VAL A 178 -3.60 53.20 7.57
N ARG A 179 -3.80 54.41 8.13
CA ARG A 179 -4.99 55.24 8.02
C ARG A 179 -5.27 55.62 6.57
#